data_AF-A0A386ZAQ5-F1
#
_entry.id   AF-A0A386ZAQ5-F1
#
_cell.length_a   1.000
_cell.length_b   1.000
_cell.length_c   1.000
_cell.angle_alpha   90.00
_cell.angle_beta   90.00
_cell.angle_gamma   90.00
#
_symmetry.space_group_name_H-M   'P 1'
#
loop_
_entity.id
_entity.type
_entity.pdbx_description
1 polymer ?
#
loop_
_entity_poly.entity_id
_entity_poly.type
_entity_poly.pdbx_seq_one_letter_code
_entity_poly.pdbx_strand_id
1 'polypeptide(L)'
;MDATLREGGTVRSDASIVTGIPASRGIAAGPVRLVHGVDDFDSVQPGDVIVCGTTDPAWTALFGIAAAVVTESGGILSHAAIVAREYGIPAVVAATGAMAALASHRDVSVDGTTGCIRPLTRPDIDAAPSGVVKPHERQAPDGPRLEQFPARAARHPPRRIRGYPSGGRPIPNAPRPR
;
A
#
# COMPACT_ATOMS: atom_id res chain seq x y z
N MET A 1 7.50 -47.09 -40.88
CA MET A 1 6.04 -47.02 -40.79
C MET A 1 5.72 -47.35 -39.34
N ASP A 2 5.26 -46.48 -38.47
CA ASP A 2 4.63 -45.17 -38.62
C ASP A 2 4.83 -44.40 -37.29
N ALA A 3 4.69 -43.08 -37.36
CA ALA A 3 4.88 -42.15 -36.26
C ALA A 3 3.86 -42.32 -35.13
N THR A 4 4.17 -41.83 -33.93
CA THR A 4 3.25 -40.93 -33.22
C THR A 4 3.95 -40.25 -32.05
N LEU A 5 4.16 -38.96 -32.23
CA LEU A 5 4.43 -37.97 -31.21
C LEU A 5 3.43 -38.11 -30.05
N ARG A 6 3.92 -37.97 -28.82
CA ARG A 6 3.12 -37.50 -27.69
C ARG A 6 3.70 -36.18 -27.21
N GLU A 7 3.38 -35.12 -27.96
CA GLU A 7 3.31 -33.78 -27.40
C GLU A 7 1.96 -33.65 -26.70
N GLY A 8 1.96 -33.24 -25.44
CA GLY A 8 0.71 -33.18 -24.66
C GLY A 8 0.91 -32.73 -23.22
N GLY A 9 1.36 -31.50 -23.06
CA GLY A 9 1.40 -30.81 -21.77
C GLY A 9 1.45 -29.31 -22.00
N THR A 10 0.35 -28.72 -22.47
CA THR A 10 0.19 -27.26 -22.52
C THR A 10 0.26 -26.75 -21.08
N VAL A 11 1.45 -26.30 -20.67
CA VAL A 11 1.59 -25.39 -19.54
C VAL A 11 0.79 -24.16 -19.94
N ARG A 12 -0.42 -24.00 -19.37
CA ARG A 12 -1.14 -22.74 -19.42
C ARG A 12 -0.23 -21.70 -18.77
N SER A 13 0.55 -21.02 -19.59
CA SER A 13 1.42 -19.95 -19.18
C SER A 13 0.53 -18.78 -18.80
N ASP A 14 0.09 -18.77 -17.54
CA ASP A 14 -0.52 -17.62 -16.87
C ASP A 14 0.60 -16.59 -16.64
N ALA A 15 1.22 -16.10 -17.72
CA ALA A 15 2.48 -15.36 -17.65
C ALA A 15 2.32 -14.14 -16.75
N SER A 16 3.28 -13.94 -15.84
CA SER A 16 3.31 -12.74 -15.00
C SER A 16 3.47 -11.50 -15.88
N ILE A 17 2.59 -10.51 -15.71
CA ILE A 17 2.67 -9.22 -16.40
C ILE A 17 3.94 -8.50 -15.98
N VAL A 18 4.19 -8.48 -14.67
CA VAL A 18 5.34 -7.85 -14.04
C VAL A 18 5.71 -8.63 -12.79
N THR A 19 6.99 -8.62 -12.46
CA THR A 19 7.53 -9.23 -11.25
C THR A 19 8.31 -8.18 -10.46
N GLY A 20 8.28 -8.28 -9.14
CA GLY A 20 9.06 -7.44 -8.25
C GLY A 20 9.55 -8.21 -7.04
N ILE A 21 9.98 -7.48 -6.02
CA ILE A 21 10.42 -8.02 -4.74
C ILE A 21 9.19 -8.30 -3.87
N PRO A 22 9.00 -9.54 -3.37
CA PRO A 22 7.92 -9.86 -2.45
C PRO A 22 8.10 -9.08 -1.14
N ALA A 23 7.17 -8.19 -0.82
CA ALA A 23 7.27 -7.29 0.32
C ALA A 23 6.40 -7.74 1.50
N SER A 24 5.17 -8.16 1.21
CA SER A 24 4.22 -8.65 2.20
C SER A 24 3.51 -9.88 1.65
N ARG A 25 3.51 -10.96 2.42
CA ARG A 25 2.97 -12.27 2.00
C ARG A 25 1.46 -12.21 1.79
N GLY A 26 0.94 -13.10 0.94
CA GLY A 26 -0.49 -13.24 0.67
C GLY A 26 -0.79 -13.14 -0.82
N ILE A 27 -2.04 -13.44 -1.17
CA ILE A 27 -2.55 -13.33 -2.54
C ILE A 27 -3.87 -12.57 -2.48
N ALA A 28 -3.98 -11.52 -3.29
CA ALA A 28 -5.23 -10.79 -3.45
C ALA A 28 -5.42 -10.40 -4.91
N ALA A 29 -6.68 -10.26 -5.31
CA ALA A 29 -7.06 -9.84 -6.64
C ALA A 29 -8.06 -8.70 -6.56
N GLY A 30 -8.00 -7.81 -7.55
CA GLY A 30 -8.89 -6.65 -7.60
C GLY A 30 -8.62 -5.78 -8.83
N PRO A 31 -9.43 -4.74 -9.01
CA PRO A 31 -9.27 -3.80 -10.10
C PRO A 31 -7.98 -3.00 -9.94
N VAL A 32 -7.29 -2.74 -11.05
CA VAL A 32 -6.07 -1.94 -11.06
C VAL A 32 -6.42 -0.47 -10.87
N ARG A 33 -5.80 0.15 -9.86
CA ARG A 33 -5.86 1.58 -9.62
C ARG A 33 -4.46 2.18 -9.71
N LEU A 34 -4.19 2.90 -10.80
CA LEU A 34 -2.99 3.72 -10.89
C LEU A 34 -3.16 4.96 -10.03
N VAL A 35 -2.22 5.20 -9.11
CA VAL A 35 -2.21 6.38 -8.25
C VAL A 35 -0.86 7.05 -8.47
N HIS A 36 -0.87 8.30 -8.94
CA HIS A 36 0.35 9.08 -9.16
C HIS A 36 0.69 9.98 -7.96
N GLY A 37 -0.32 10.34 -7.17
CA GLY A 37 -0.14 11.18 -6.00
C GLY A 37 -1.44 11.35 -5.20
N VAL A 38 -1.42 12.29 -4.26
CA VAL A 38 -2.54 12.56 -3.34
C VAL A 38 -3.83 12.96 -4.05
N ASP A 39 -3.73 13.59 -5.22
CA ASP A 39 -4.89 14.03 -6.01
C ASP A 39 -5.72 12.85 -6.55
N ASP A 40 -5.12 11.66 -6.64
CA ASP A 40 -5.79 10.44 -7.12
C ASP A 40 -6.42 9.63 -5.99
N PHE A 41 -6.28 10.03 -4.71
CA PHE A 41 -6.70 9.22 -3.56
C PHE A 41 -8.22 8.99 -3.55
N ASP A 42 -9.01 9.98 -3.95
CA ASP A 42 -10.48 9.88 -4.01
C ASP A 42 -10.95 8.87 -5.08
N SER A 43 -10.09 8.51 -6.04
CA SER A 43 -10.41 7.51 -7.06
C SER A 43 -10.27 6.07 -6.57
N VAL A 44 -9.56 5.86 -5.46
CA VAL A 44 -9.29 4.54 -4.88
C VAL A 44 -10.54 4.02 -4.18
N GLN A 45 -10.96 2.81 -4.54
CA GLN A 45 -12.10 2.14 -3.91
C GLN A 45 -11.64 0.98 -3.02
N PRO A 46 -12.47 0.59 -2.03
CA PRO A 46 -12.21 -0.61 -1.25
C PRO A 46 -12.08 -1.85 -2.14
N GLY A 47 -10.99 -2.60 -1.96
CA GLY A 47 -10.67 -3.77 -2.77
C GLY A 47 -9.83 -3.49 -4.01
N ASP A 48 -9.45 -2.24 -4.27
CA ASP A 48 -8.57 -1.90 -5.39
C ASP A 48 -7.13 -2.42 -5.16
N VAL A 49 -6.47 -2.81 -6.25
CA VAL A 49 -5.02 -3.04 -6.30
C VAL A 49 -4.36 -1.72 -6.64
N ILE A 50 -3.70 -1.11 -5.65
CA ILE A 50 -3.03 0.18 -5.82
C ILE A 50 -1.69 -0.05 -6.50
N VAL A 51 -1.46 0.66 -7.60
CA VAL A 51 -0.20 0.64 -8.34
C VAL A 51 0.36 2.06 -8.41
N CYS A 52 1.59 2.24 -7.94
CA CYS A 52 2.23 3.56 -7.94
C CYS A 52 3.74 3.49 -8.17
N GLY A 53 4.36 4.63 -8.48
CA GLY A 53 5.81 4.72 -8.63
C GLY A 53 6.53 4.60 -7.28
N THR A 54 6.12 5.43 -6.33
CA THR A 54 6.64 5.48 -4.96
C THR A 54 5.53 5.82 -3.99
N THR A 55 5.72 5.46 -2.72
CA THR A 55 4.81 5.81 -1.63
C THR A 55 5.46 6.79 -0.66
N ASP A 56 4.64 7.60 -0.01
CA ASP A 56 5.00 8.46 1.10
C ASP A 56 3.99 8.26 2.27
N PRO A 57 4.24 8.82 3.47
CA PRO A 57 3.39 8.59 4.63
C PRO A 57 1.90 8.91 4.44
N ALA A 58 1.53 9.81 3.51
CA ALA A 58 0.13 10.12 3.25
C ALA A 58 -0.67 8.93 2.71
N TRP A 59 0.02 7.97 2.06
CA TRP A 59 -0.59 6.81 1.42
C TRP A 59 -1.16 5.80 2.42
N THR A 60 -0.75 5.88 3.69
CA THR A 60 -1.19 4.98 4.76
C THR A 60 -2.72 4.87 4.85
N ALA A 61 -3.45 5.95 4.55
CA ALA A 61 -4.91 5.93 4.54
C ALA A 61 -5.50 4.94 3.52
N LEU A 62 -4.83 4.77 2.38
CA LEU A 62 -5.26 3.87 1.30
C LEU A 62 -5.01 2.40 1.62
N PHE A 63 -3.98 2.09 2.42
CA PHE A 63 -3.64 0.70 2.79
C PHE A 63 -4.75 0.03 3.61
N GLY A 64 -5.58 0.81 4.31
CA GLY A 64 -6.72 0.30 5.05
C GLY A 64 -7.87 -0.21 4.18
N ILE A 65 -7.92 0.18 2.91
CA ILE A 65 -9.00 -0.18 1.97
C ILE A 65 -8.48 -0.97 0.76
N ALA A 66 -7.17 -0.96 0.49
CA ALA A 66 -6.57 -1.67 -0.62
C ALA A 66 -6.65 -3.19 -0.46
N ALA A 67 -6.82 -3.91 -1.58
CA ALA A 67 -6.64 -5.36 -1.63
C ALA A 67 -5.15 -5.74 -1.69
N ALA A 68 -4.35 -4.98 -2.43
CA ALA A 68 -2.92 -5.18 -2.58
C ALA A 68 -2.21 -3.87 -2.97
N VAL A 69 -0.89 -3.82 -2.77
CA VAL A 69 -0.07 -2.67 -3.17
C VAL A 69 1.10 -3.12 -4.05
N VAL A 70 1.27 -2.44 -5.18
CA VAL A 70 2.39 -2.64 -6.11
C VAL A 70 3.12 -1.32 -6.28
N THR A 71 4.44 -1.32 -6.07
CA THR A 71 5.27 -0.12 -6.28
C THR A 71 6.38 -0.36 -7.29
N GLU A 72 6.63 0.60 -8.17
CA GLU A 72 7.75 0.50 -9.12
C GLU A 72 9.11 0.67 -8.46
N SER A 73 9.16 1.44 -7.38
CA SER A 73 10.37 1.71 -6.59
C SER A 73 10.19 1.31 -5.13
N GLY A 74 11.32 1.10 -4.45
CA GLY A 74 11.36 0.74 -3.04
C GLY A 74 12.09 -0.58 -2.81
N GLY A 75 12.14 -1.00 -1.55
CA GLY A 75 12.78 -2.24 -1.14
C GLY A 75 12.01 -2.90 -0.02
N ILE A 76 12.54 -4.03 0.46
CA ILE A 76 11.90 -4.88 1.48
C ILE A 76 11.66 -4.18 2.83
N LEU A 77 12.36 -3.06 3.07
CA LEU A 77 12.25 -2.19 4.25
C LEU A 77 11.68 -0.80 3.92
N SER A 78 11.15 -0.60 2.72
CA SER A 78 10.52 0.67 2.33
C SER A 78 9.22 0.93 3.10
N HIS A 79 8.75 2.17 3.06
CA HIS A 79 7.48 2.57 3.66
C HIS A 79 6.32 1.65 3.21
N ALA A 80 6.15 1.45 1.90
CA ALA A 80 5.14 0.52 1.36
C ALA A 80 5.26 -0.90 1.94
N ALA A 81 6.47 -1.44 2.04
CA ALA A 81 6.70 -2.79 2.54
C ALA A 81 6.37 -2.94 4.03
N ILE A 82 6.73 -1.93 4.84
CA ILE A 82 6.46 -1.93 6.28
C ILE A 82 4.95 -1.82 6.53
N VAL A 83 4.31 -0.81 5.94
CA VAL A 83 2.87 -0.55 6.14
C VAL A 83 2.03 -1.71 5.60
N ALA A 84 2.36 -2.28 4.45
CA ALA A 84 1.63 -3.45 3.92
C ALA A 84 1.61 -4.63 4.91
N ARG A 85 2.71 -4.88 5.62
CA ARG A 85 2.78 -5.95 6.63
C ARG A 85 1.95 -5.63 7.86
N GLU A 86 1.97 -4.39 8.31
CA GLU A 86 1.17 -3.93 9.45
C GLU A 86 -0.33 -4.07 9.17
N TYR A 87 -0.74 -3.79 7.93
CA TYR A 87 -2.12 -3.94 7.48
C TYR A 87 -2.48 -5.37 7.03
N GLY A 88 -1.50 -6.26 6.92
CA GLY A 88 -1.70 -7.65 6.51
C GLY A 88 -2.14 -7.81 5.05
N ILE A 89 -1.86 -6.83 4.19
CA ILE A 89 -2.18 -6.88 2.76
C ILE A 89 -0.95 -7.33 1.94
N PRO A 90 -1.15 -8.09 0.86
CA PRO A 90 -0.05 -8.48 -0.01
C PRO A 90 0.56 -7.28 -0.71
N ALA A 91 1.89 -7.30 -0.83
CA ALA A 91 2.61 -6.22 -1.48
C ALA A 91 3.81 -6.71 -2.28
N VAL A 92 4.03 -6.08 -3.42
CA VAL A 92 5.19 -6.26 -4.29
C VAL A 92 5.82 -4.90 -4.54
N VAL A 93 7.10 -4.78 -4.25
CA VAL A 93 7.85 -3.52 -4.43
C VAL A 93 8.93 -3.71 -5.49
N ALA A 94 9.52 -2.62 -6.00
CA ALA A 94 10.51 -2.67 -7.07
C ALA A 94 10.02 -3.40 -8.34
N ALA A 95 8.71 -3.30 -8.63
CA ALA A 95 8.10 -3.82 -9.83
C ALA A 95 8.28 -2.81 -10.98
N THR A 96 9.50 -2.68 -11.49
CA THR A 96 9.86 -1.68 -12.49
C THR A 96 8.93 -1.73 -13.71
N GLY A 97 8.31 -0.60 -14.06
CA GLY A 97 7.38 -0.50 -15.19
C GLY A 97 5.97 -1.01 -14.89
N ALA A 98 5.63 -1.33 -13.64
CA ALA A 98 4.31 -1.81 -13.25
C ALA A 98 3.19 -0.83 -13.62
N MET A 99 3.39 0.48 -13.52
CA MET A 99 2.32 1.44 -13.85
C MET A 99 1.94 1.37 -15.32
N ALA A 100 2.93 1.34 -16.21
CA ALA A 100 2.70 1.24 -17.65
C ALA A 100 2.15 -0.13 -18.04
N ALA A 101 2.70 -1.21 -17.47
CA ALA A 101 2.29 -2.57 -17.78
C ALA A 101 0.84 -2.85 -17.30
N LEU A 102 0.48 -2.39 -16.11
CA LEU A 102 -0.83 -2.65 -15.51
C LEU A 102 -1.93 -1.68 -15.98
N ALA A 103 -1.58 -0.56 -16.62
CA ALA A 103 -2.55 0.40 -17.19
C ALA A 103 -3.54 -0.24 -18.17
N SER A 104 -3.12 -1.30 -18.88
CA SER A 104 -3.96 -1.99 -19.86
C SER A 104 -4.83 -3.10 -19.25
N HIS A 105 -4.69 -3.36 -17.95
CA HIS A 105 -5.41 -4.43 -17.26
C HIS A 105 -6.49 -3.85 -16.37
N ARG A 106 -7.70 -4.42 -16.47
CA ARG A 106 -8.81 -4.05 -15.58
C ARG A 106 -8.63 -4.65 -14.19
N ASP A 107 -8.36 -5.95 -14.13
CA ASP A 107 -8.28 -6.73 -12.90
C ASP A 107 -7.02 -7.60 -12.91
N VAL A 108 -6.34 -7.68 -11.78
CA VAL A 108 -5.08 -8.45 -11.63
C VAL A 108 -5.04 -9.20 -10.31
N SER A 109 -4.26 -10.27 -10.30
CA SER A 109 -3.90 -11.01 -9.08
C SER A 109 -2.47 -10.66 -8.69
N VAL A 110 -2.26 -10.29 -7.43
CA VAL A 110 -0.96 -9.99 -6.85
C VAL A 110 -0.61 -11.07 -5.85
N ASP A 111 0.51 -11.75 -6.07
CA ASP A 111 1.11 -12.67 -5.12
C ASP A 111 2.32 -12.01 -4.45
N GLY A 112 2.11 -11.52 -3.24
CA GLY A 112 3.15 -10.87 -2.44
C GLY A 112 4.14 -11.86 -1.79
N THR A 113 3.95 -13.17 -1.99
CA THR A 113 4.89 -14.21 -1.55
C THR A 113 5.93 -14.51 -2.63
N THR A 114 5.49 -14.63 -3.88
CA THR A 114 6.39 -14.89 -5.02
C THR A 114 6.88 -13.61 -5.71
N GLY A 115 6.21 -12.48 -5.49
CA GLY A 115 6.50 -11.23 -6.18
C GLY A 115 5.91 -11.16 -7.59
N CYS A 116 4.96 -12.04 -7.92
CA CYS A 116 4.35 -12.13 -9.25
C CYS A 116 3.01 -11.37 -9.32
N ILE A 117 2.82 -10.58 -10.39
CA ILE A 117 1.52 -9.99 -10.73
C ILE A 117 1.02 -10.62 -12.03
N ARG A 118 -0.22 -11.10 -12.03
CA ARG A 118 -0.82 -11.87 -13.14
C ARG A 118 -2.12 -11.22 -13.61
N PRO A 119 -2.46 -11.33 -14.90
CA PRO A 119 -3.74 -10.85 -15.39
C PRO A 119 -4.84 -11.73 -14.83
N LEU A 120 -5.89 -11.13 -14.29
CA LEU A 120 -7.12 -11.88 -14.06
C LEU A 120 -7.83 -12.01 -15.41
N THR A 121 -7.38 -12.97 -16.24
CA THR A 121 -8.24 -13.43 -17.32
C THR A 121 -9.42 -14.08 -16.64
N ARG A 122 -10.63 -13.68 -16.98
CA ARG A 122 -11.80 -14.47 -16.62
C ARG A 122 -11.92 -15.59 -17.64
N PRO A 123 -11.57 -16.84 -17.30
CA PRO A 123 -12.37 -17.96 -17.74
C PRO A 123 -13.19 -18.40 -16.51
N ASP A 124 -14.39 -18.92 -16.76
CA ASP A 124 -15.19 -19.69 -15.79
C ASP A 124 -15.63 -19.00 -14.46
N ILE A 125 -16.94 -18.81 -14.39
CA ILE A 125 -17.75 -18.48 -13.21
C ILE A 125 -17.68 -19.50 -12.05
N ASP A 126 -16.80 -20.49 -12.11
CA ASP A 126 -16.72 -21.62 -11.14
C ASP A 126 -15.36 -21.76 -10.44
N ALA A 127 -14.33 -21.02 -10.83
CA ALA A 127 -13.06 -20.99 -10.11
C ALA A 127 -13.15 -20.05 -8.89
N ALA A 128 -13.93 -20.46 -7.88
CA ALA A 128 -13.89 -19.83 -6.57
C ALA A 128 -12.45 -19.88 -6.03
N PRO A 129 -11.82 -18.76 -5.65
CA PRO A 129 -10.49 -18.82 -5.04
C PRO A 129 -10.62 -19.44 -3.65
N SER A 130 -10.15 -20.67 -3.50
CA SER A 130 -9.80 -21.25 -2.19
C SER A 130 -8.72 -20.36 -1.58
N GLY A 131 -9.13 -19.39 -0.77
CA GLY A 131 -8.23 -18.47 -0.08
C GLY A 131 -8.55 -16.97 -0.21
N VAL A 132 -9.76 -16.57 -0.60
CA VAL A 132 -10.19 -15.18 -0.42
C VAL A 132 -10.15 -14.83 1.08
N VAL A 133 -9.06 -14.21 1.51
CA VAL A 133 -9.04 -13.48 2.78
C VAL A 133 -9.92 -12.26 2.54
N LYS A 134 -11.14 -12.26 3.09
CA LYS A 134 -12.03 -11.09 3.04
C LYS A 134 -11.29 -9.91 3.70
N PRO A 135 -11.01 -8.80 3.01
CA PRO A 135 -10.44 -7.64 3.67
C PRO A 135 -11.59 -6.84 4.28
N HIS A 136 -11.92 -7.03 5.57
CA HIS A 136 -12.48 -6.00 6.47
C HIS A 136 -13.12 -6.49 7.79
N GLU A 137 -13.07 -7.78 8.17
CA GLU A 137 -13.54 -8.16 9.51
C GLU A 137 -12.45 -7.88 10.55
N ARG A 138 -12.36 -6.61 10.97
CA ARG A 138 -11.57 -6.19 12.13
C ARG A 138 -11.98 -7.07 13.32
N GLN A 139 -11.12 -8.02 13.69
CA GLN A 139 -11.02 -8.41 15.09
C GLN A 139 -10.72 -7.10 15.83
N ALA A 140 -11.66 -6.62 16.64
CA ALA A 140 -11.43 -5.46 17.48
C ALA A 140 -10.12 -5.70 18.25
N PRO A 141 -9.21 -4.71 18.35
CA PRO A 141 -8.17 -4.82 19.35
C PRO A 141 -8.89 -5.00 20.69
N ASP A 142 -8.58 -6.07 21.43
CA ASP A 142 -8.92 -6.14 22.85
C ASP A 142 -8.40 -4.85 23.46
N GLY A 143 -9.31 -3.92 23.74
CA GLY A 143 -8.97 -2.63 24.29
C GLY A 143 -8.16 -2.84 25.56
N PRO A 144 -7.21 -1.95 25.88
CA PRO A 144 -6.51 -2.07 27.15
C PRO A 144 -7.58 -2.03 28.24
N ARG A 145 -7.64 -3.12 29.01
CA ARG A 145 -8.40 -3.26 30.24
C ARG A 145 -8.16 -1.97 31.03
N LEU A 146 -9.20 -1.12 31.15
CA LEU A 146 -9.15 0.08 31.97
C LEU A 146 -8.88 -0.38 33.40
N GLU A 147 -7.62 -0.42 33.81
CA GLU A 147 -7.25 -0.46 35.20
C GLU A 147 -7.77 0.84 35.83
N GLN A 148 -8.60 0.63 36.84
CA GLN A 148 -9.25 1.66 37.63
C GLN A 148 -8.19 2.49 38.34
N PHE A 149 -7.90 3.69 37.84
CA PHE A 149 -7.17 4.69 38.61
C PHE A 149 -8.16 5.40 39.55
N PRO A 150 -8.01 5.29 40.89
CA PRO A 150 -8.84 6.03 41.80
C PRO A 150 -8.53 7.52 41.68
N ALA A 151 -9.59 8.32 41.50
CA ALA A 151 -9.54 9.77 41.53
C ALA A 151 -9.00 10.24 42.88
N ARG A 152 -7.84 10.91 42.90
CA ARG A 152 -7.47 11.79 44.01
C ARG A 152 -6.85 13.08 43.49
N ALA A 153 -7.63 14.14 43.66
CA ALA A 153 -7.25 15.53 43.52
C ALA A 153 -6.07 15.89 44.43
N ALA A 154 -5.18 16.77 43.95
CA ALA A 154 -4.96 18.09 44.54
C ALA A 154 -3.72 18.80 43.97
N ARG A 155 -3.97 19.99 43.42
CA ARG A 155 -3.23 21.26 43.63
C ARG A 155 -1.72 21.25 43.33
N HIS A 156 -1.37 21.81 42.16
CA HIS A 156 -0.12 22.57 42.03
C HIS A 156 -0.39 23.86 41.24
N PRO A 157 -0.03 25.05 41.76
CA PRO A 157 -0.20 26.31 41.03
C PRO A 157 0.83 26.46 39.89
N PRO A 158 0.54 27.27 38.85
CA PRO A 158 1.41 27.41 37.68
C PRO A 158 2.70 28.17 38.04
N ARG A 159 3.84 27.59 37.66
CA ARG A 159 5.15 28.27 37.73
C ARG A 159 5.22 29.36 36.66
N ARG A 160 5.48 30.59 37.11
CA ARG A 160 5.80 31.77 36.28
C ARG A 160 6.90 31.46 35.27
N ILE A 161 6.60 31.62 33.99
CA ILE A 161 7.59 31.65 32.91
C ILE A 161 8.33 32.98 32.99
N ARG A 162 9.65 32.91 33.13
CA ARG A 162 10.58 34.04 33.16
C ARG A 162 10.62 34.67 31.76
N GLY A 163 10.47 35.98 31.71
CA GLY A 163 10.32 36.76 30.48
C GLY A 163 11.50 36.66 29.53
N TYR A 164 11.17 36.62 28.24
CA TYR A 164 12.07 36.97 27.14
C TYR A 164 12.04 38.50 26.97
N PRO A 165 13.19 39.20 26.99
CA PRO A 165 13.24 40.62 26.67
C PRO A 165 12.96 40.83 25.18
N SER A 166 11.83 41.47 24.90
CA SER A 166 11.47 42.04 23.60
C SER A 166 12.32 43.30 23.39
N GLY A 167 13.20 43.31 22.38
CA GLY A 167 13.96 44.53 22.06
C GLY A 167 14.99 44.42 20.94
N GLY A 168 14.62 44.91 19.75
CA GLY A 168 15.54 45.42 18.72
C GLY A 168 15.87 44.42 17.59
N ARG A 169 15.77 44.75 16.30
CA ARG A 169 15.54 46.00 15.57
C ARG A 169 14.94 45.65 14.19
N PRO A 170 14.17 46.56 13.55
CA PRO A 170 13.78 46.41 12.16
C PRO A 170 15.00 46.54 11.25
N ILE A 171 15.17 45.61 10.31
CA ILE A 171 16.09 45.75 9.18
C ILE A 171 15.44 46.69 8.14
N PRO A 172 16.04 47.86 7.85
CA PRO A 172 15.48 48.77 6.87
C PRO A 172 15.78 48.29 5.44
N ASN A 173 14.72 48.28 4.65
CA ASN A 173 14.69 48.17 3.20
C ASN A 173 15.57 49.26 2.57
N ALA A 174 16.60 48.89 1.81
CA ALA A 174 17.44 49.83 1.07
C ALA A 174 17.00 49.86 -0.41
N PRO A 175 16.55 51.00 -0.94
CA PRO A 175 16.42 51.20 -2.37
C PRO A 175 17.78 51.54 -3.00
N ARG A 176 17.96 51.11 -4.27
CA ARG A 176 19.11 51.42 -5.14
C ARG A 176 19.31 52.93 -5.33
N PRO A 177 20.49 53.35 -5.82
CA PRO A 177 20.48 54.30 -6.94
C PRO A 177 21.49 54.03 -8.07
N ARG A 178 20.96 54.27 -9.28
CA ARG A 178 21.52 54.59 -10.60
C ARG A 178 22.53 53.64 -11.26
#